data_AF-A0A5C4K1M1-F1
#
_entry.id   AF-A0A5C4K1M1-F1
#
_cell.length_a   1.000
_cell.length_b   1.000
_cell.length_c   1.000
_cell.angle_alpha   90.00
_cell.angle_beta   90.00
_cell.angle_gamma   90.00
#
_symmetry.space_group_name_H-M   'P 1'
#
loop_
_entity.id
_entity.type
_entity.pdbx_description
1 polymer ?
#
loop_
_entity_poly.entity_id
_entity_poly.type
_entity_poly.pdbx_seq_one_letter_code
_entity_poly.pdbx_strand_id
1 'polypeptide(L)'
;MPDGDREDFAFEGIGTHWQVSTPRLLDPVLRARILAVVERFDADWSRFREDSRVTAMAKEPGRYEFPAEAGPLGLVYRTLYQLTGGAMTPLIGTSLERLGYDAGYSLQPSGSPLPAPVWDEVLDWAGTTLTTKAPAVLDIGAAGKGLLVDLLAAELEAGGVTAFIIDASGDLLVRGPDPVPVALEHPYNAAQAIGVVQLSGRALCASAANRRAWGDGLHHVLDGRTGRPVRTAVATWALAETTMLADALATALFFLPGDELQRSFDFSWLTVFSDGSAAHSQGFEGTLFS
;
A
#
# COMPACT_ATOMS: atom_id res chain seq x y z
N MET A 1 -16.48 -18.47 -12.37
CA MET A 1 -17.93 -18.25 -12.50
C MET A 1 -18.18 -16.82 -13.00
N PRO A 2 -19.22 -16.53 -13.81
CA PRO A 2 -19.49 -15.17 -14.31
C PRO A 2 -19.95 -14.25 -13.17
N ASP A 3 -19.76 -12.93 -13.35
CA ASP A 3 -19.94 -11.83 -12.38
C ASP A 3 -21.33 -11.68 -11.69
N GLY A 4 -22.25 -12.63 -11.83
CA GLY A 4 -23.64 -12.52 -11.37
C GLY A 4 -23.97 -13.10 -9.98
N ASP A 5 -23.12 -13.95 -9.40
CA ASP A 5 -23.43 -14.71 -8.16
C ASP A 5 -22.49 -14.36 -6.99
N ARG A 6 -22.15 -13.08 -6.82
CA ARG A 6 -21.37 -12.61 -5.66
C ARG A 6 -22.17 -11.66 -4.79
N GLU A 7 -21.94 -11.79 -3.50
CA GLU A 7 -22.49 -10.95 -2.44
C GLU A 7 -21.40 -10.02 -1.95
N ASP A 8 -21.70 -8.72 -1.95
CA ASP A 8 -20.76 -7.66 -1.62
C ASP A 8 -20.98 -7.14 -0.19
N PHE A 9 -19.87 -6.92 0.50
CA PHE A 9 -19.82 -6.20 1.76
C PHE A 9 -18.87 -5.02 1.61
N ALA A 10 -19.44 -3.82 1.49
CA ALA A 10 -18.70 -2.58 1.32
C ALA A 10 -18.67 -1.75 2.62
N PHE A 11 -17.56 -1.06 2.87
CA PHE A 11 -17.36 -0.19 4.03
C PHE A 11 -16.27 0.85 3.77
N GLU A 12 -16.21 1.88 4.61
CA GLU A 12 -15.11 2.85 4.62
C GLU A 12 -14.08 2.44 5.69
N GLY A 13 -12.80 2.57 5.37
CA GLY A 13 -11.70 2.22 6.26
C GLY A 13 -10.41 2.92 5.87
N ILE A 14 -9.67 3.43 6.87
CA ILE A 14 -8.37 4.10 6.68
C ILE A 14 -8.35 5.18 5.56
N GLY A 15 -9.46 5.92 5.42
CA GLY A 15 -9.60 7.01 4.45
C GLY A 15 -9.86 6.57 3.01
N THR A 16 -10.34 5.35 2.79
CA THR A 16 -10.75 4.87 1.46
C THR A 16 -11.89 3.85 1.51
N HIS A 17 -12.45 3.56 0.34
CA HIS A 17 -13.53 2.61 0.15
C HIS A 17 -12.99 1.17 0.04
N TRP A 18 -13.68 0.23 0.67
CA TRP A 18 -13.35 -1.19 0.66
C TRP A 18 -14.55 -2.02 0.23
N GLN A 19 -14.29 -3.09 -0.50
CA GLN A 19 -15.29 -4.09 -0.86
C GLN A 19 -14.76 -5.50 -0.65
N VAL A 20 -15.55 -6.34 0.00
CA VAL A 20 -15.33 -7.78 0.10
C VAL A 20 -16.44 -8.50 -0.66
N SER A 21 -16.09 -9.18 -1.74
CA SER A 21 -17.02 -9.94 -2.58
C SER A 21 -16.86 -11.44 -2.33
N THR A 22 -17.97 -12.13 -2.08
CA THR A 22 -17.98 -13.57 -1.70
C THR A 22 -19.09 -14.33 -2.41
N PRO A 23 -19.02 -15.67 -2.56
CA PRO A 23 -20.10 -16.45 -3.19
C PRO A 23 -21.42 -16.45 -2.42
N ARG A 24 -21.41 -16.07 -1.13
CA ARG A 24 -22.57 -16.08 -0.25
C ARG A 24 -22.43 -14.95 0.76
N LEU A 25 -23.57 -14.44 1.23
CA LEU A 25 -23.62 -13.36 2.20
C LEU A 25 -22.74 -13.67 3.44
N LEU A 26 -21.81 -12.76 3.74
CA LEU A 26 -21.01 -12.85 4.96
C LEU A 26 -21.89 -12.81 6.20
N ASP A 27 -21.65 -13.74 7.13
CA ASP A 27 -22.28 -13.77 8.44
C ASP A 27 -22.09 -12.43 9.19
N PRO A 28 -23.13 -11.89 9.87
CA PRO A 28 -23.03 -10.61 10.57
C PRO A 28 -21.91 -10.53 11.62
N VAL A 29 -21.60 -11.65 12.31
CA VAL A 29 -20.50 -11.71 13.29
C VAL A 29 -19.15 -11.58 12.58
N LEU A 30 -18.99 -12.23 11.42
CA LEU A 30 -17.78 -12.11 10.61
C LEU A 30 -17.61 -10.69 10.06
N ARG A 31 -18.69 -10.04 9.59
CA ARG A 31 -18.64 -8.62 9.18
C ARG A 31 -18.20 -7.72 10.33
N ALA A 32 -18.74 -7.93 11.53
CA ALA A 32 -18.36 -7.16 12.71
C ALA A 32 -16.88 -7.37 13.09
N ARG A 33 -16.35 -8.59 12.95
CA ARG A 33 -14.93 -8.88 13.15
C ARG A 33 -14.03 -8.14 12.15
N ILE A 34 -14.39 -8.15 10.87
CA ILE A 34 -13.69 -7.41 9.81
C ILE A 34 -13.61 -5.92 10.16
N LEU A 35 -14.74 -5.29 10.48
CA LEU A 35 -14.77 -3.88 10.85
C LEU A 35 -13.95 -3.59 12.11
N ALA A 36 -13.95 -4.51 13.08
CA ALA A 36 -13.14 -4.36 14.29
C ALA A 36 -11.62 -4.46 13.99
N VAL A 37 -11.22 -5.23 12.97
CA VAL A 37 -9.82 -5.28 12.51
C VAL A 37 -9.41 -3.97 11.88
N VAL A 38 -10.27 -3.40 11.02
CA VAL A 38 -10.05 -2.09 10.38
C VAL A 38 -9.87 -1.00 11.43
N GLU A 39 -10.76 -0.92 12.43
CA GLU A 39 -10.65 0.09 13.49
C GLU A 39 -9.38 -0.07 14.33
N ARG A 40 -9.02 -1.30 14.71
CA ARG A 40 -7.76 -1.54 15.46
C ARG A 40 -6.54 -1.15 14.64
N PHE A 41 -6.52 -1.52 13.36
CA PHE A 41 -5.43 -1.20 12.45
C PHE A 41 -5.27 0.32 12.30
N ASP A 42 -6.36 1.05 12.11
CA ASP A 42 -6.35 2.53 12.03
C ASP A 42 -5.87 3.16 13.35
N ALA A 43 -6.33 2.66 14.50
CA ALA A 43 -5.88 3.11 15.81
C ALA A 43 -4.40 2.79 16.09
N ASP A 44 -3.81 1.77 15.47
CA ASP A 44 -2.39 1.49 15.64
C ASP A 44 -1.52 2.31 14.67
N TRP A 45 -1.90 2.40 13.40
CA TRP A 45 -1.00 2.80 12.31
C TRP A 45 -1.28 4.17 11.69
N SER A 46 -2.41 4.81 12.00
CA SER A 46 -2.82 6.03 11.32
C SER A 46 -2.12 7.27 11.82
N ARG A 47 -1.40 7.99 10.96
CA ARG A 47 -0.92 9.34 11.28
C ARG A 47 -2.01 10.43 11.20
N PHE A 48 -3.21 10.07 10.74
CA PHE A 48 -4.32 11.02 10.56
C PHE A 48 -5.18 11.11 11.84
N ARG A 49 -5.05 10.15 12.75
CA ARG A 49 -5.80 10.08 13.99
C ARG A 49 -5.02 10.61 15.18
N GLU A 50 -5.68 11.37 16.04
CA GLU A 50 -5.04 11.92 17.24
C GLU A 50 -4.77 10.87 18.32
N ASP A 51 -5.58 9.81 18.36
CA ASP A 51 -5.56 8.73 19.35
C ASP A 51 -4.71 7.52 18.93
N SER A 52 -4.00 7.60 17.80
CA SER A 52 -3.26 6.46 17.29
C SER A 52 -1.90 6.25 17.96
N ARG A 53 -1.41 5.01 17.91
CA ARG A 53 -0.07 4.67 18.39
C ARG A 53 1.03 5.36 17.57
N VAL A 54 0.86 5.50 16.25
CA VAL A 54 1.75 6.31 15.39
C VAL A 54 1.79 7.78 15.81
N THR A 55 0.64 8.39 16.14
CA THR A 55 0.60 9.78 16.61
C THR A 55 1.23 9.95 18.00
N ALA A 56 1.08 8.97 18.89
CA ALA A 56 1.80 8.95 20.16
C ALA A 56 3.32 8.92 19.95
N MET A 57 3.80 8.07 19.04
CA MET A 57 5.21 7.95 18.68
C MET A 57 5.77 9.20 17.98
N ALA A 58 4.93 9.92 17.24
CA ALA A 58 5.30 11.19 16.61
C ALA A 58 5.49 12.34 17.62
N LYS A 59 4.88 12.25 18.81
CA LYS A 59 4.96 13.29 19.86
C LYS A 59 6.12 13.06 20.81
N GLU A 60 6.33 11.82 21.24
CA GLU A 60 7.31 11.48 22.27
C GLU A 60 8.24 10.36 21.78
N PRO A 61 9.56 10.50 21.91
CA PRO A 61 10.48 9.39 21.70
C PRO A 61 10.27 8.32 22.77
N GLY A 62 10.31 7.04 22.39
CA GLY A 62 10.10 5.98 23.35
C GLY A 62 10.01 4.60 22.72
N ARG A 63 9.62 3.62 23.53
CA ARG A 63 9.41 2.23 23.11
C ARG A 63 7.92 1.96 23.01
N TYR A 64 7.47 1.56 21.83
CA TYR A 64 6.08 1.32 21.48
C TYR A 64 5.89 -0.12 21.04
N GLU A 65 4.94 -0.83 21.64
CA GLU A 65 4.59 -2.19 21.25
C GLU A 65 3.46 -2.14 20.23
N PHE A 66 3.64 -2.75 19.08
CA PHE A 66 2.65 -2.88 18.02
C PHE A 66 2.12 -4.32 17.93
N PRO A 67 1.02 -4.56 17.19
CA PRO A 67 0.52 -5.91 16.98
C PRO A 67 1.49 -6.78 16.17
N ALA A 68 1.20 -8.08 16.07
CA ALA A 68 2.08 -9.10 15.50
C ALA A 68 2.52 -8.80 14.05
N GLU A 69 1.65 -8.17 13.26
CA GLU A 69 1.92 -7.79 11.88
C GLU A 69 3.04 -6.75 11.71
N ALA A 70 3.42 -6.04 12.77
CA ALA A 70 4.53 -5.09 12.73
C ALA A 70 5.88 -5.76 12.39
N GLY A 71 6.08 -7.02 12.78
CA GLY A 71 7.34 -7.74 12.52
C GLY A 71 7.60 -7.89 11.01
N PRO A 72 6.73 -8.60 10.27
CA PRO A 72 6.83 -8.73 8.82
C PRO A 72 6.85 -7.38 8.08
N LEU A 73 6.02 -6.42 8.51
CA LEU A 73 5.99 -5.07 7.92
C LEU A 73 7.35 -4.36 8.03
N GLY A 74 7.96 -4.40 9.22
CA GLY A 74 9.28 -3.83 9.46
C GLY A 74 10.37 -4.45 8.60
N LEU A 75 10.32 -5.77 8.37
CA LEU A 75 11.28 -6.47 7.50
C LEU A 75 11.16 -6.05 6.03
N VAL A 76 9.94 -5.92 5.51
CA VAL A 76 9.68 -5.43 4.14
C VAL A 76 10.21 -4.01 3.98
N TYR A 77 9.83 -3.10 4.89
CA TYR A 77 10.30 -1.72 4.84
C TYR A 77 11.81 -1.62 4.98
N ARG A 78 12.45 -2.40 5.88
CA ARG A 78 13.91 -2.37 6.04
C ARG A 78 14.62 -2.82 4.77
N THR A 79 14.13 -3.89 4.14
CA THR A 79 14.70 -4.41 2.89
C THR A 79 14.58 -3.39 1.77
N LEU A 80 13.39 -2.81 1.58
CA LEU A 80 13.16 -1.80 0.54
C LEU A 80 13.89 -0.48 0.80
N TYR A 81 14.03 -0.08 2.07
CA TYR A 81 14.86 1.05 2.47
C TYR A 81 16.31 0.86 2.02
N GLN A 82 16.87 -0.34 2.26
CA GLN A 82 18.24 -0.66 1.83
C GLN A 82 18.38 -0.70 0.31
N LEU A 83 17.49 -1.40 -0.39
CA LEU A 83 17.55 -1.55 -1.86
C LEU A 83 17.40 -0.21 -2.58
N THR A 84 16.55 0.69 -2.07
CA THR A 84 16.31 2.01 -2.68
C THR A 84 17.27 3.10 -2.18
N GLY A 85 18.24 2.76 -1.31
CA GLY A 85 19.16 3.73 -0.72
C GLY A 85 18.46 4.82 0.10
N GLY A 86 17.35 4.46 0.77
CA GLY A 86 16.55 5.35 1.59
C GLY A 86 15.48 6.17 0.86
N ALA A 87 15.28 5.94 -0.45
CA ALA A 87 14.21 6.62 -1.19
C ALA A 87 12.82 6.16 -0.73
N MET A 88 12.64 4.86 -0.48
CA MET A 88 11.45 4.33 0.19
C MET A 88 11.72 4.17 1.68
N THR A 89 10.96 4.86 2.52
CA THR A 89 11.15 4.87 3.98
C THR A 89 9.81 5.09 4.67
N PRO A 90 9.55 4.45 5.83
CA PRO A 90 8.35 4.73 6.61
C PRO A 90 8.49 6.05 7.39
N LEU A 91 9.64 6.72 7.36
CA LEU A 91 9.88 8.00 8.04
C LEU A 91 9.55 9.22 7.16
N ILE A 92 8.75 9.01 6.10
CA ILE A 92 8.36 10.06 5.13
C ILE A 92 7.23 10.96 5.64
N GLY A 93 6.58 10.61 6.75
CA GLY A 93 5.35 11.28 7.23
C GLY A 93 5.47 12.79 7.37
N THR A 94 6.55 13.29 7.97
CA THR A 94 6.77 14.75 8.11
C THR A 94 6.91 15.46 6.76
N SER A 95 7.51 14.81 5.77
CA SER A 95 7.64 15.35 4.41
C SER A 95 6.27 15.44 3.74
N LEU A 96 5.42 14.42 3.92
CA LEU A 96 4.04 14.42 3.40
C LEU A 96 3.20 15.53 4.02
N GLU A 97 3.23 15.67 5.35
CA GLU A 97 2.50 16.72 6.08
C GLU A 97 2.92 18.12 5.62
N ARG A 98 4.23 18.37 5.50
CA ARG A 98 4.76 19.68 5.04
C ARG A 98 4.30 20.05 3.64
N LEU A 99 4.07 19.07 2.78
CA LEU A 99 3.59 19.29 1.42
C LEU A 99 2.07 19.35 1.33
N GLY A 100 1.36 19.26 2.45
CA GLY A 100 -0.09 19.42 2.54
C GLY A 100 -0.87 18.11 2.62
N TYR A 101 -0.19 16.96 2.67
CA TYR A 101 -0.85 15.68 2.93
C TYR A 101 -0.89 15.41 4.44
N ASP A 102 -1.48 16.33 5.20
CA ASP A 102 -1.64 16.26 6.66
C ASP A 102 -2.97 15.62 7.10
N ALA A 103 -3.20 15.53 8.41
CA ALA A 103 -4.44 14.99 9.00
C ALA A 103 -5.71 15.70 8.50
N GLY A 104 -5.60 16.99 8.17
CA GLY A 104 -6.71 17.80 7.66
C GLY A 104 -6.89 17.72 6.15
N TYR A 105 -6.06 16.95 5.44
CA TYR A 105 -6.04 16.92 3.97
C TYR A 105 -6.01 18.34 3.39
N SER A 106 -5.14 19.22 3.93
CA SER A 106 -5.07 20.61 3.50
C SER A 106 -4.76 20.76 2.00
N LEU A 107 -4.00 19.81 1.44
CA LEU A 107 -3.53 19.76 0.06
C LEU A 107 -2.85 21.08 -0.37
N GLN A 108 -2.21 21.73 0.60
CA GLN A 108 -1.46 22.97 0.42
C GLN A 108 -0.13 22.87 1.18
N PRO A 109 1.01 23.12 0.52
CA PRO A 109 2.30 23.12 1.20
C PRO A 109 2.36 24.15 2.32
N SER A 110 2.70 23.69 3.52
CA SER A 110 3.01 24.54 4.68
C SER A 110 4.51 24.75 4.87
N GLY A 111 5.34 24.02 4.10
CA GLY A 111 6.79 24.14 4.11
C GLY A 111 7.46 23.65 2.83
N SER A 112 8.78 23.68 2.82
CA SER A 112 9.59 23.10 1.73
C SER A 112 9.75 21.58 1.89
N PRO A 113 9.96 20.84 0.78
CA PRO A 113 10.38 19.44 0.82
C PRO A 113 11.51 19.22 1.82
N LEU A 114 11.35 18.20 2.68
CA LEU A 114 12.31 17.84 3.71
C LEU A 114 12.69 16.38 3.50
N PRO A 115 13.99 16.03 3.38
CA PRO A 115 14.43 14.64 3.43
C PRO A 115 13.96 13.95 4.71
N ALA A 116 13.56 12.69 4.59
CA ALA A 116 13.30 11.85 5.75
C ALA A 116 14.59 11.65 6.57
N PRO A 117 14.49 11.50 7.90
CA PRO A 117 15.64 11.12 8.72
C PRO A 117 16.25 9.79 8.28
N VAL A 118 17.55 9.61 8.53
CA VAL A 118 18.21 8.32 8.35
C VAL A 118 17.61 7.32 9.33
N TRP A 119 17.19 6.15 8.83
CA TRP A 119 16.45 5.17 9.62
C TRP A 119 17.14 4.85 10.94
N ASP A 120 18.40 4.44 10.90
CA ASP A 120 19.14 3.92 12.07
C ASP A 120 19.46 5.00 13.12
N GLU A 121 19.36 6.28 12.74
CA GLU A 121 19.54 7.42 13.64
C GLU A 121 18.31 7.68 14.50
N VAL A 122 17.10 7.33 14.03
CA VAL A 122 15.85 7.70 14.70
C VAL A 122 14.97 6.52 15.09
N LEU A 123 15.06 5.38 14.41
CA LEU A 123 14.15 4.24 14.58
C LEU A 123 14.92 2.93 14.71
N ASP A 124 14.64 2.19 15.78
CA ASP A 124 14.94 0.77 15.91
C ASP A 124 13.62 -0.02 15.85
N TRP A 125 13.46 -0.87 14.84
CA TRP A 125 12.26 -1.67 14.63
C TRP A 125 12.62 -3.15 14.77
N ALA A 126 12.31 -3.72 15.93
CA ALA A 126 12.64 -5.09 16.31
C ALA A 126 11.38 -5.91 16.56
N GLY A 127 10.97 -6.70 15.56
CA GLY A 127 9.74 -7.49 15.62
C GLY A 127 8.52 -6.58 15.80
N THR A 128 7.81 -6.75 16.91
CA THR A 128 6.64 -5.96 17.28
C THR A 128 6.95 -4.68 18.05
N THR A 129 8.21 -4.46 18.42
CA THR A 129 8.63 -3.27 19.16
C THR A 129 9.25 -2.23 18.22
N LEU A 130 8.74 -1.00 18.25
CA LEU A 130 9.37 0.17 17.62
C LEU A 130 9.92 1.09 18.72
N THR A 131 11.22 1.43 18.63
CA THR A 131 11.87 2.37 19.55
C THR A 131 12.34 3.59 18.78
N THR A 132 11.78 4.76 19.10
CA THR A 132 12.16 6.03 18.51
C THR A 132 13.13 6.79 19.42
N LYS A 133 14.21 7.32 18.83
CA LYS A 133 15.24 8.13 19.53
C LYS A 133 14.94 9.64 19.45
N ALA A 134 14.08 10.03 18.52
CA ALA A 134 13.60 11.38 18.32
C ALA A 134 12.14 11.33 17.83
N PRO A 135 11.37 12.43 17.96
CA PRO A 135 10.01 12.49 17.42
C PRO A 135 10.03 12.20 15.91
N ALA A 136 9.24 11.24 15.46
CA ALA A 136 9.21 10.81 14.07
C ALA A 136 7.79 10.43 13.66
N VAL A 137 7.32 11.04 12.57
CA VAL A 137 6.02 10.69 11.98
C VAL A 137 6.21 9.50 11.07
N LEU A 138 5.76 8.34 11.53
CA LEU A 138 5.72 7.12 10.72
C LEU A 138 4.57 7.19 9.72
N ASP A 139 4.84 6.79 8.49
CA ASP A 139 3.84 6.58 7.46
C ASP A 139 4.08 5.20 6.86
N ILE A 140 3.11 4.31 7.04
CA ILE A 140 3.14 2.97 6.46
C ILE A 140 2.30 2.88 5.17
N GLY A 141 1.91 4.00 4.57
CA GLY A 141 0.94 4.05 3.48
C GLY A 141 1.37 3.33 2.19
N ALA A 142 2.66 3.03 2.06
CA ALA A 142 3.21 2.28 0.94
C ALA A 142 3.05 0.75 1.07
N ALA A 143 2.66 0.23 2.23
CA ALA A 143 2.44 -1.21 2.44
C ALA A 143 1.24 -1.53 3.37
N GLY A 144 0.73 -0.52 4.06
CA GLY A 144 -0.26 -0.67 5.14
C GLY A 144 -1.66 -1.02 4.63
N LYS A 145 -2.05 -0.57 3.44
CA LYS A 145 -3.35 -0.97 2.86
C LYS A 145 -3.29 -2.44 2.48
N GLY A 146 -2.23 -2.85 1.80
CA GLY A 146 -1.98 -4.26 1.49
C GLY A 146 -1.91 -5.13 2.74
N LEU A 147 -1.27 -4.67 3.81
CA LEU A 147 -1.27 -5.38 5.08
C LEU A 147 -2.68 -5.56 5.66
N LEU A 148 -3.49 -4.51 5.65
CA LEU A 148 -4.87 -4.61 6.12
C LEU A 148 -5.69 -5.58 5.25
N VAL A 149 -5.50 -5.60 3.94
CA VAL A 149 -6.12 -6.62 3.06
C VAL A 149 -5.76 -8.04 3.52
N ASP A 150 -4.47 -8.30 3.79
CA ASP A 150 -4.01 -9.61 4.24
C ASP A 150 -4.60 -9.99 5.61
N LEU A 151 -4.74 -9.04 6.53
CA LEU A 151 -5.40 -9.25 7.83
C LEU A 151 -6.90 -9.58 7.67
N LEU A 152 -7.60 -8.89 6.78
CA LEU A 152 -9.00 -9.17 6.48
C LEU A 152 -9.18 -10.53 5.81
N ALA A 153 -8.25 -10.92 4.93
CA ALA A 153 -8.23 -12.23 4.31
C ALA A 153 -8.10 -13.35 5.36
N ALA A 154 -7.20 -13.18 6.33
CA ALA A 154 -7.04 -14.14 7.43
C ALA A 154 -8.32 -14.30 8.27
N GLU A 155 -9.07 -13.21 8.50
CA GLU A 155 -10.35 -13.26 9.22
C GLU A 155 -11.44 -14.01 8.43
N LEU A 156 -11.50 -13.80 7.11
CA LEU A 156 -12.39 -14.52 6.20
C LEU A 156 -12.09 -16.03 6.19
N GLU A 157 -10.80 -16.38 6.05
CA GLU A 157 -10.35 -17.77 6.05
C GLU A 157 -10.61 -18.46 7.39
N ALA A 158 -10.34 -17.78 8.52
CA ALA A 158 -10.68 -18.27 9.86
C ALA A 158 -12.20 -18.41 10.06
N GLY A 159 -13.01 -17.63 9.34
CA GLY A 159 -14.47 -17.76 9.27
C GLY A 159 -14.97 -18.86 8.33
N GLY A 160 -14.07 -19.61 7.68
CA GLY A 160 -14.41 -20.68 6.74
C GLY A 160 -14.75 -20.20 5.33
N VAL A 161 -14.45 -18.95 4.97
CA VAL A 161 -14.67 -18.39 3.64
C VAL A 161 -13.39 -18.57 2.82
N THR A 162 -13.41 -19.50 1.87
CA THR A 162 -12.22 -19.90 1.07
C THR A 162 -12.19 -19.33 -0.34
N ALA A 163 -13.25 -18.62 -0.75
CA ALA A 163 -13.34 -17.96 -2.04
C ALA A 163 -13.88 -16.55 -1.82
N PHE A 164 -13.09 -15.54 -2.17
CA PHE A 164 -13.41 -14.13 -1.98
C PHE A 164 -12.51 -13.23 -2.82
N ILE A 165 -12.98 -12.00 -3.01
CA ILE A 165 -12.17 -10.87 -3.49
C ILE A 165 -12.20 -9.79 -2.43
N ILE A 166 -11.05 -9.21 -2.12
CA ILE A 166 -10.96 -7.98 -1.35
C ILE A 166 -10.42 -6.90 -2.30
N ASP A 167 -11.15 -5.80 -2.40
CA ASP A 167 -10.76 -4.59 -3.11
C ASP A 167 -10.59 -3.44 -2.11
N ALA A 168 -9.36 -2.95 -1.99
CA ALA A 168 -8.97 -1.81 -1.20
C ALA A 168 -8.60 -0.62 -2.10
N SER A 169 -9.58 -0.11 -2.83
CA SER A 169 -9.42 1.01 -3.78
C SER A 169 -8.43 0.70 -4.93
N GLY A 170 -8.55 -0.49 -5.50
CA GLY A 170 -7.72 -0.99 -6.61
C GLY A 170 -6.55 -1.87 -6.18
N ASP A 171 -6.26 -1.96 -4.87
CA ASP A 171 -5.38 -3.00 -4.32
C ASP A 171 -6.22 -4.26 -4.05
N LEU A 172 -5.95 -5.31 -4.82
CA LEU A 172 -6.82 -6.46 -4.96
C LEU A 172 -6.17 -7.73 -4.42
N LEU A 173 -6.95 -8.52 -3.69
CA LEU A 173 -6.61 -9.90 -3.34
C LEU A 173 -7.70 -10.84 -3.80
N VAL A 174 -7.32 -11.88 -4.54
CA VAL A 174 -8.25 -12.92 -4.99
C VAL A 174 -7.88 -14.26 -4.37
N ARG A 175 -8.88 -14.91 -3.74
CA ARG A 175 -8.82 -16.29 -3.26
C ARG A 175 -9.97 -17.09 -3.84
N GLY A 176 -9.72 -18.34 -4.17
CA GLY A 176 -10.71 -19.24 -4.77
C GLY A 176 -10.18 -19.94 -6.02
N PRO A 177 -10.98 -20.88 -6.58
CA PRO A 177 -10.54 -21.74 -7.67
C PRO A 177 -10.53 -21.05 -9.04
N ASP A 178 -11.33 -19.99 -9.21
CA ASP A 178 -11.53 -19.34 -10.50
C ASP A 178 -10.66 -18.07 -10.61
N PRO A 179 -9.85 -17.94 -11.67
CA PRO A 179 -9.18 -16.68 -11.99
C PRO A 179 -10.18 -15.56 -12.25
N VAL A 180 -9.78 -14.33 -11.91
CA VAL A 180 -10.58 -13.12 -12.10
C VAL A 180 -9.85 -12.19 -13.07
N PRO A 181 -10.46 -11.79 -14.19
CA PRO A 181 -9.86 -10.80 -15.07
C PRO A 181 -9.87 -9.43 -14.39
N VAL A 182 -8.70 -8.81 -14.28
CA VAL A 182 -8.53 -7.48 -13.70
C VAL A 182 -7.91 -6.55 -14.74
N ALA A 183 -8.59 -5.43 -15.00
CA ALA A 183 -8.10 -4.40 -15.90
C ALA A 183 -7.04 -3.53 -15.22
N LEU A 184 -5.95 -3.26 -15.94
CA LEU A 184 -4.90 -2.33 -15.51
C LEU A 184 -5.28 -0.92 -16.00
N GLU A 185 -5.73 -0.06 -15.09
CA GLU A 185 -6.22 1.29 -15.43
C GLU A 185 -5.17 2.14 -16.15
N HIS A 186 -5.58 2.90 -17.17
CA HIS A 186 -4.68 3.79 -17.88
C HIS A 186 -4.36 5.04 -17.04
N PRO A 187 -3.08 5.39 -16.79
CA PRO A 187 -2.70 6.43 -15.82
C PRO A 187 -3.18 7.85 -16.18
N TYR A 188 -3.53 8.10 -17.44
CA TYR A 188 -4.08 9.39 -17.89
C TYR A 188 -5.56 9.35 -18.27
N ASN A 189 -6.21 8.18 -18.18
CA ASN A 189 -7.61 8.03 -18.55
C ASN A 189 -8.25 6.85 -17.81
N ALA A 190 -8.95 7.14 -16.71
CA ALA A 190 -9.60 6.12 -15.89
C ALA A 190 -10.70 5.32 -16.63
N ALA A 191 -11.17 5.78 -17.81
CA ALA A 191 -12.11 5.04 -18.65
C ALA A 191 -11.45 4.01 -19.57
N GLN A 192 -10.11 3.92 -19.57
CA GLN A 192 -9.34 3.00 -20.40
C GLN A 192 -8.48 2.08 -19.55
N ALA A 193 -8.15 0.92 -20.11
CA ALA A 193 -7.16 0.02 -19.56
C ALA A 193 -5.95 -0.09 -20.50
N ILE A 194 -4.76 -0.29 -19.93
CA ILE A 194 -3.52 -0.59 -20.68
C ILE A 194 -3.26 -2.09 -20.81
N GLY A 195 -4.05 -2.91 -20.14
CA GLY A 195 -3.95 -4.36 -20.19
C GLY A 195 -4.91 -5.05 -19.23
N VAL A 196 -4.85 -6.38 -19.21
CA VAL A 196 -5.63 -7.24 -18.32
C VAL A 196 -4.75 -8.33 -17.76
N VAL A 197 -4.89 -8.63 -16.46
CA VAL A 197 -4.26 -9.77 -15.78
C VAL A 197 -5.34 -10.75 -15.35
N GLN A 198 -5.07 -12.05 -15.43
CA GLN A 198 -5.88 -13.09 -14.78
C GLN A 198 -5.38 -13.31 -13.35
N LEU A 199 -6.04 -12.72 -12.37
CA LEU A 199 -5.64 -12.81 -10.97
C LEU A 199 -6.20 -14.09 -10.33
N SER A 200 -5.33 -14.97 -9.84
CA SER A 200 -5.71 -16.22 -9.18
C SER A 200 -4.76 -16.53 -8.04
N GLY A 201 -5.28 -16.62 -6.80
CA GLY A 201 -4.49 -16.98 -5.63
C GLY A 201 -3.37 -16.00 -5.26
N ARG A 202 -3.38 -14.78 -5.80
CA ARG A 202 -2.35 -13.75 -5.60
C ARG A 202 -2.99 -12.36 -5.41
N ALA A 203 -2.17 -11.40 -5.02
CA ALA A 203 -2.54 -9.99 -4.93
C ALA A 203 -2.07 -9.22 -6.17
N LEU A 204 -2.78 -8.15 -6.50
CA LEU A 204 -2.38 -7.13 -7.46
C LEU A 204 -2.56 -5.76 -6.79
N CYS A 205 -1.48 -5.00 -6.67
CA CYS A 205 -1.53 -3.64 -6.17
C CYS A 205 -1.03 -2.66 -7.22
N ALA A 206 -1.59 -1.45 -7.19
CA ALA A 206 -1.23 -0.39 -8.14
C ALA A 206 -0.89 0.90 -7.40
N SER A 207 0.25 1.49 -7.74
CA SER A 207 0.64 2.81 -7.24
C SER A 207 0.76 3.77 -8.41
N ALA A 208 0.12 4.94 -8.29
CA ALA A 208 0.09 5.94 -9.35
C ALA A 208 0.17 7.35 -8.76
N ALA A 209 0.96 8.21 -9.43
CA ALA A 209 1.20 9.58 -8.98
C ALA A 209 -0.08 10.43 -8.98
N ASN A 210 -1.08 10.08 -9.81
CA ASN A 210 -2.32 10.82 -9.98
C ASN A 210 -3.40 10.51 -8.92
N ARG A 211 -3.31 9.37 -8.19
CA ARG A 211 -4.36 8.92 -7.26
C ARG A 211 -4.56 9.88 -6.10
N ARG A 212 -3.48 10.46 -5.60
CA ARG A 212 -3.47 11.53 -4.59
C ARG A 212 -2.48 12.60 -5.04
N ALA A 213 -2.96 13.46 -5.91
CA ALA A 213 -2.25 14.61 -6.46
C ALA A 213 -2.98 15.92 -6.14
N TRP A 214 -2.23 16.99 -5.99
CA TRP A 214 -2.77 18.34 -5.79
C TRP A 214 -1.90 19.36 -6.52
N GLY A 215 -2.14 20.65 -6.27
CA GLY A 215 -1.53 21.77 -7.00
C GLY A 215 -0.01 21.65 -7.19
N ASP A 216 0.49 22.24 -8.27
CA ASP A 216 1.92 22.35 -8.60
C ASP A 216 2.67 21.01 -8.80
N GLY A 217 1.94 19.99 -9.25
CA GLY A 217 2.49 18.68 -9.59
C GLY A 217 3.00 17.92 -8.36
N LEU A 218 2.36 18.15 -7.21
CA LEU A 218 2.57 17.44 -5.97
C LEU A 218 1.72 16.18 -5.92
N HIS A 219 2.28 15.13 -5.34
CA HIS A 219 1.59 13.88 -5.06
C HIS A 219 2.26 13.15 -3.89
N HIS A 220 1.54 12.16 -3.35
CA HIS A 220 1.95 11.43 -2.14
C HIS A 220 3.18 10.50 -2.30
N VAL A 221 3.58 10.13 -3.52
CA VAL A 221 4.81 9.33 -3.72
C VAL A 221 6.04 10.23 -3.71
N LEU A 222 6.66 10.37 -2.54
CA LEU A 222 7.85 11.20 -2.31
C LEU A 222 9.13 10.36 -2.21
N ASP A 223 10.25 10.88 -2.72
CA ASP A 223 11.58 10.34 -2.50
C ASP A 223 12.09 10.73 -1.11
N GLY A 224 12.24 9.75 -0.22
CA GLY A 224 12.74 9.92 1.16
C GLY A 224 14.07 10.65 1.27
N ARG A 225 14.93 10.61 0.25
CA ARG A 225 16.23 11.30 0.27
C ARG A 225 16.11 12.81 0.06
N THR A 226 15.00 13.26 -0.54
CA THR A 226 14.81 14.66 -0.94
C THR A 226 13.53 15.30 -0.39
N GLY A 227 12.56 14.48 0.02
CA GLY A 227 11.21 14.89 0.35
C GLY A 227 10.37 15.34 -0.85
N ARG A 228 10.83 15.12 -2.09
CA ARG A 228 10.18 15.62 -3.31
C ARG A 228 9.40 14.53 -4.03
N PRO A 229 8.31 14.88 -4.76
CA PRO A 229 7.58 13.92 -5.57
C PRO A 229 8.45 13.31 -6.68
N VAL A 230 8.32 11.99 -6.87
CA VAL A 230 8.97 11.26 -7.98
C VAL A 230 8.33 11.63 -9.31
N ARG A 231 9.12 11.90 -10.35
CA ARG A 231 8.59 12.37 -11.65
C ARG A 231 8.81 11.42 -12.83
N THR A 232 9.57 10.34 -12.63
CA THR A 232 9.99 9.43 -13.71
C THR A 232 8.95 8.34 -14.00
N ALA A 233 8.43 7.68 -12.97
CA ALA A 233 7.31 6.74 -13.07
C ALA A 233 5.98 7.45 -12.82
N VAL A 234 4.93 7.04 -13.54
CA VAL A 234 3.58 7.61 -13.38
C VAL A 234 2.57 6.62 -12.84
N ALA A 235 2.73 5.34 -13.17
CA ALA A 235 1.97 4.26 -12.59
C ALA A 235 2.78 2.95 -12.60
N THR A 236 2.48 2.10 -11.63
CA THR A 236 3.16 0.84 -11.37
C THR A 236 2.13 -0.18 -10.92
N TRP A 237 2.38 -1.44 -11.26
CA TRP A 237 1.59 -2.59 -10.84
C TRP A 237 2.54 -3.67 -10.37
N ALA A 238 2.22 -4.29 -9.24
CA ALA A 238 2.96 -5.43 -8.70
C ALA A 238 2.00 -6.57 -8.35
N LEU A 239 2.39 -7.78 -8.73
CA LEU A 239 1.67 -9.00 -8.41
C LEU A 239 2.53 -9.88 -7.52
N ALA A 240 2.06 -10.17 -6.32
CA ALA A 240 2.79 -10.96 -5.34
C ALA A 240 1.85 -11.92 -4.60
N GLU A 241 2.43 -12.83 -3.81
CA GLU A 241 1.66 -13.78 -3.01
C GLU A 241 0.75 -13.09 -1.97
N THR A 242 1.27 -12.04 -1.34
CA THR A 242 0.57 -11.24 -0.32
C THR A 242 0.34 -9.82 -0.80
N THR A 243 -0.72 -9.19 -0.30
CA THR A 243 -1.11 -7.84 -0.68
C THR A 243 -0.19 -6.81 -0.06
N MET A 244 0.31 -7.02 1.17
CA MET A 244 1.34 -6.17 1.78
C MET A 244 2.58 -6.08 0.89
N LEU A 245 3.03 -7.21 0.35
CA LEU A 245 4.22 -7.24 -0.50
C LEU A 245 3.95 -6.58 -1.86
N ALA A 246 2.80 -6.84 -2.47
CA ALA A 246 2.41 -6.17 -3.71
C ALA A 246 2.31 -4.65 -3.56
N ASP A 247 1.66 -4.13 -2.50
CA ASP A 247 1.52 -2.68 -2.22
C ASP A 247 2.91 -2.02 -2.05
N ALA A 248 3.77 -2.68 -1.25
CA ALA A 248 5.14 -2.24 -1.03
C ALA A 248 5.96 -2.18 -2.33
N LEU A 249 5.88 -3.22 -3.15
CA LEU A 249 6.64 -3.32 -4.40
C LEU A 249 6.11 -2.39 -5.48
N ALA A 250 4.79 -2.17 -5.56
CA ALA A 250 4.20 -1.16 -6.43
C ALA A 250 4.81 0.22 -6.13
N THR A 251 4.88 0.60 -4.85
CA THR A 251 5.56 1.85 -4.48
C THR A 251 7.06 1.82 -4.76
N ALA A 252 7.75 0.71 -4.49
CA ALA A 252 9.20 0.58 -4.73
C ALA A 252 9.60 0.77 -6.20
N LEU A 253 8.73 0.36 -7.14
CA LEU A 253 8.94 0.49 -8.59
C LEU A 253 9.03 1.95 -9.07
N PHE A 254 8.62 2.94 -8.25
CA PHE A 254 8.89 4.35 -8.52
C PHE A 254 10.36 4.73 -8.37
N PHE A 255 11.14 3.96 -7.60
CA PHE A 255 12.51 4.31 -7.20
C PHE A 255 13.56 3.40 -7.83
N LEU A 256 13.22 2.15 -8.11
CA LEU A 256 14.15 1.14 -8.59
C LEU A 256 13.54 0.32 -9.74
N PRO A 257 14.34 -0.08 -10.75
CA PRO A 257 13.87 -1.00 -11.78
C PRO A 257 13.37 -2.32 -11.18
N GLY A 258 12.27 -2.86 -11.72
CA GLY A 258 11.67 -4.08 -11.18
C GLY A 258 12.60 -5.30 -11.26
N ASP A 259 13.45 -5.40 -12.28
CA ASP A 259 14.46 -6.47 -12.41
C ASP A 259 15.45 -6.49 -11.23
N GLU A 260 15.75 -5.33 -10.62
CA GLU A 260 16.61 -5.26 -9.45
C GLU A 260 15.87 -5.70 -8.17
N LEU A 261 14.60 -5.33 -8.04
CA LEU A 261 13.73 -5.79 -6.95
C LEU A 261 13.51 -7.31 -7.01
N GLN A 262 13.40 -7.89 -8.21
CA GLN A 262 13.21 -9.33 -8.42
C GLN A 262 14.39 -10.19 -7.95
N ARG A 263 15.54 -9.58 -7.61
CA ARG A 263 16.66 -10.29 -6.98
C ARG A 263 16.38 -10.65 -5.51
N SER A 264 15.45 -9.94 -4.88
CA SER A 264 15.10 -10.10 -3.46
C SER A 264 13.66 -10.58 -3.25
N PHE A 265 12.78 -10.41 -4.24
CA PHE A 265 11.35 -10.71 -4.13
C PHE A 265 10.84 -11.49 -5.33
N ASP A 266 9.92 -12.42 -5.09
CA ASP A 266 9.18 -13.12 -6.13
C ASP A 266 7.88 -12.38 -6.44
N PHE A 267 7.86 -11.65 -7.55
CA PHE A 267 6.72 -10.87 -8.00
C PHE A 267 6.78 -10.60 -9.51
N SER A 268 5.61 -10.36 -10.11
CA SER A 268 5.50 -9.85 -11.49
C SER A 268 5.21 -8.36 -11.44
N TRP A 269 5.64 -7.60 -12.45
CA TRP A 269 5.53 -6.14 -12.41
C TRP A 269 5.35 -5.48 -13.76
N LEU A 270 4.77 -4.28 -13.73
CA LEU A 270 4.66 -3.34 -14.85
C LEU A 270 4.89 -1.92 -14.31
N THR A 271 5.68 -1.13 -15.02
CA THR A 271 5.89 0.30 -14.75
C THR A 271 5.63 1.08 -16.03
N VAL A 272 4.84 2.13 -15.93
CA VAL A 272 4.65 3.13 -16.98
C VAL A 272 5.38 4.41 -16.58
N PHE A 273 6.18 4.94 -17.50
CA PHE A 273 7.01 6.12 -17.29
C PHE A 273 6.39 7.38 -17.87
N SER A 274 6.85 8.53 -17.38
CA SER A 274 6.36 9.86 -17.80
C SER A 274 6.65 10.20 -19.26
N ASP A 275 7.59 9.50 -19.89
CA ASP A 275 7.91 9.65 -21.32
C ASP A 275 7.01 8.80 -22.24
N GLY A 276 6.04 8.09 -21.66
CA GLY A 276 5.11 7.21 -22.36
C GLY A 276 5.63 5.79 -22.61
N SER A 277 6.87 5.49 -22.22
CA SER A 277 7.39 4.12 -22.27
C SER A 277 6.84 3.27 -21.11
N ALA A 278 6.92 1.94 -21.28
CA ALA A 278 6.59 0.99 -20.24
C ALA A 278 7.66 -0.12 -20.16
N ALA A 279 7.88 -0.64 -18.97
CA ALA A 279 8.71 -1.81 -18.72
C ALA A 279 7.94 -2.81 -17.85
N HIS A 280 8.18 -4.10 -18.02
CA HIS A 280 7.51 -5.14 -17.25
C HIS A 280 8.42 -6.36 -17.09
N SER A 281 8.10 -7.21 -16.11
CA SER A 281 8.80 -8.49 -15.91
C SER A 281 8.72 -9.39 -17.16
N GLN A 282 9.76 -10.18 -17.43
CA GLN A 282 9.75 -11.16 -18.53
C GLN A 282 8.57 -12.15 -18.46
N GLY A 283 8.18 -12.55 -17.24
CA GLY A 283 7.06 -13.44 -16.98
C GLY A 283 5.74 -12.74 -16.68
N PHE A 284 5.54 -11.51 -17.16
CA PHE A 284 4.34 -10.73 -16.84
C PHE A 284 3.05 -11.51 -17.17
N GLU A 285 2.22 -11.74 -16.15
CA GLU A 285 1.04 -12.62 -16.21
C GLU A 285 -0.20 -11.95 -16.84
N GLY A 286 0.01 -10.87 -17.60
CA GLY A 286 -1.04 -10.07 -18.23
C GLY A 286 -0.86 -9.88 -19.72
N THR A 287 -1.95 -9.48 -20.39
CA THR A 287 -1.94 -9.04 -21.78
C THR A 287 -1.98 -7.51 -21.81
N LEU A 288 -0.95 -6.88 -22.38
CA LEU A 288 -0.91 -5.44 -22.59
C LEU A 288 -1.58 -5.09 -23.93
N PHE A 289 -2.28 -3.96 -23.94
CA PHE A 289 -2.93 -3.44 -25.15
C PHE A 289 -1.97 -2.53 -25.91
N SER A 290 -2.09 -2.56 -27.24
CA SER A 290 -1.32 -1.74 -28.19
C SER A 290 -2.08 -0.51 -28.65
#